data_AF-A0A9P5MDG8-F1
#
_entry.id   AF-A0A9P5MDG8-F1
#
_cell.length_a   1.000
_cell.length_b   1.000
_cell.length_c   1.000
_cell.angle_alpha   90.00
_cell.angle_beta   90.00
_cell.angle_gamma   90.00
#
_symmetry.space_group_name_H-M   'P 1'
#
loop_
_entity.id
_entity.type
_entity.pdbx_description
1 polymer ?
#
loop_
_entity_poly.entity_id
_entity_poly.type
_entity_poly.pdbx_seq_one_letter_code
_entity_poly.pdbx_strand_id
1 'polypeptide(L)'
;MIPIPGVSDSLSLMEADERPLRTTGLVEVPSEATDDDNLQSEHQTSSRPSLLRLSDTQAELSPLEELRLLKAQVQDLTRVCQAVASGDLSQRVTIPVEDKAMVQLKDAINDIVTQSSQAVSEVTRLVVEIGSGGTLGGSTTAMGVEYKGSWNDLIVNATHMSQNLTKQIRSIFYVIKAISAGNFETLIDVEAQGEMLELKLLVNSMVSQFSEFTHEVTRVSREIGTDGYFGGQVIVQDLDGMWKIAAENVNTMASNLTSHVRETAQVTMAVARGDLTMQMTSDMRGEWLDSKMVVNEMVRTLRMFSAEVNRVTHEGRVECNLGGQATVPDITGTWKDLSDDVNTMAFNFTHLVRTISASISAVARGDLTHKIEGSVQVSGETLQLYTTINAMIDDMNYVAQGVKRVTKEVGTKGNLGGQADTENLRGSWLDIASSVNIMTFNLTGQLRNFAEASAAASIGDYSKLITVEASGEIAILKDQINFLIKTLRDKA
;
A
#
# COMPACT_ATOMS: atom_id res chain seq x y z
N MET A 1 -2.46 9.77 -10.80
CA MET A 1 -1.80 10.39 -9.64
C MET A 1 -2.37 11.79 -9.46
N ILE A 2 -2.93 12.07 -8.29
CA ILE A 2 -3.46 13.39 -7.90
C ILE A 2 -2.82 13.71 -6.54
N PRO A 3 -2.15 14.87 -6.36
CA PRO A 3 -1.55 15.23 -5.09
C PRO A 3 -2.54 15.95 -4.17
N ILE A 4 -2.43 15.73 -2.86
CA ILE A 4 -3.19 16.41 -1.80
C ILE A 4 -2.25 17.37 -1.06
N PRO A 5 -2.59 18.66 -0.86
CA PRO A 5 -1.76 19.63 -0.15
C PRO A 5 -2.22 19.89 1.31
N GLY A 6 -1.26 20.31 2.16
CA GLY A 6 -1.45 20.60 3.59
C GLY A 6 -1.08 19.38 4.47
N VAL A 7 -0.24 19.48 5.51
CA VAL A 7 0.00 20.60 6.43
C VAL A 7 1.50 20.76 6.73
N SER A 8 2.01 21.99 6.79
CA SER A 8 3.26 22.32 7.50
C SER A 8 3.10 23.59 8.35
N ASP A 9 3.96 23.71 9.35
CA ASP A 9 4.32 24.94 10.08
C ASP A 9 3.26 25.63 10.96
N SER A 10 3.19 25.19 12.22
CA SER A 10 2.89 26.08 13.36
C SER A 10 3.37 25.48 14.69
N LEU A 11 4.68 25.54 14.96
CA LEU A 11 5.23 25.22 16.30
C LEU A 11 6.59 25.92 16.52
N SER A 12 6.54 27.17 16.98
CA SER A 12 7.71 27.91 17.45
C SER A 12 7.28 29.02 18.41
N LEU A 13 7.41 28.79 19.73
CA LEU A 13 7.66 29.78 20.79
C LEU A 13 7.52 29.14 22.18
N MET A 14 8.65 28.74 22.76
CA MET A 14 8.88 28.76 24.22
C MET A 14 10.37 28.52 24.48
N GLU A 15 11.14 29.61 24.57
CA GLU A 15 12.50 29.56 25.11
C GLU A 15 12.42 29.40 26.62
N ALA A 16 13.20 28.46 27.18
CA ALA A 16 13.39 28.29 28.61
C ALA A 16 14.84 28.66 28.98
N ASP A 17 14.99 29.55 29.96
CA ASP A 17 16.28 30.05 30.46
C ASP A 17 16.99 28.96 31.29
N GLU A 18 18.06 28.36 30.74
CA GLU A 18 18.95 27.44 31.47
C GLU A 18 20.25 28.16 31.90
N ARG A 19 20.43 28.32 33.21
CA ARG A 19 21.73 28.68 33.82
C ARG A 19 22.28 27.51 34.64
N PRO A 20 23.47 26.98 34.32
CA PRO A 20 24.14 26.01 35.17
C PRO A 20 24.95 26.68 36.29
N LEU A 21 24.75 26.24 37.52
CA LEU A 21 25.66 26.51 38.64
C LEU A 21 26.81 25.49 38.61
N ARG A 22 28.06 25.96 38.59
CA ARG A 22 29.23 25.18 39.06
C ARG A 22 30.17 26.03 39.89
N THR A 23 30.77 25.37 40.87
CA THR A 23 31.55 25.91 41.98
C THR A 23 33.05 25.65 41.82
N THR A 24 33.82 26.18 42.80
CA THR A 24 35.21 25.86 43.18
C THR A 24 36.35 26.71 42.57
N GLY A 25 37.28 27.11 43.43
CA GLY A 25 38.47 27.92 43.09
C GLY A 25 39.06 28.70 44.28
N LEU A 26 39.65 28.02 45.27
CA LEU A 26 40.47 28.60 46.34
C LEU A 26 41.88 28.96 45.81
N VAL A 27 42.44 30.12 46.16
CA VAL A 27 43.90 30.36 46.35
C VAL A 27 44.10 31.47 47.42
N GLU A 28 45.22 31.42 48.14
CA GLU A 28 45.57 32.19 49.33
C GLU A 28 46.19 33.60 49.10
N VAL A 29 46.48 34.27 50.22
CA VAL A 29 47.05 35.62 50.43
C VAL A 29 48.48 35.79 49.86
N PRO A 30 48.98 37.04 49.68
CA PRO A 30 49.83 37.61 50.74
C PRO A 30 49.68 39.14 51.00
N SER A 31 50.45 39.61 51.98
CA SER A 31 50.46 40.91 52.67
C SER A 31 51.24 42.06 52.01
N GLU A 32 50.91 43.31 52.38
CA GLU A 32 51.81 44.39 52.91
C GLU A 32 50.95 45.66 53.20
N ALA A 33 51.08 46.37 54.35
CA ALA A 33 52.04 47.46 54.67
C ALA A 33 51.91 48.67 53.69
N THR A 34 51.90 49.98 54.03
CA THR A 34 52.18 50.87 55.20
C THR A 34 51.74 52.31 54.78
N ASP A 35 51.52 53.37 55.57
CA ASP A 35 51.56 53.67 57.02
C ASP A 35 50.83 55.03 57.31
N ASP A 36 50.58 55.34 58.59
CA ASP A 36 50.33 56.67 59.20
C ASP A 36 49.08 57.52 58.75
N ASP A 37 48.51 58.45 59.54
CA ASP A 37 49.12 59.25 60.60
C ASP A 37 48.14 59.74 61.71
N ASN A 38 48.75 60.03 62.86
CA ASN A 38 48.46 61.05 63.87
C ASN A 38 47.43 60.87 65.01
N LEU A 39 47.93 61.15 66.21
CA LEU A 39 47.22 61.27 67.48
C LEU A 39 46.95 62.73 67.82
N GLN A 40 46.00 62.99 68.72
CA GLN A 40 46.17 64.08 69.69
C GLN A 40 45.89 63.60 71.12
N SER A 41 46.82 63.95 72.01
CA SER A 41 46.74 63.76 73.45
C SER A 41 47.18 65.05 74.12
N GLU A 42 46.46 65.51 75.14
CA GLU A 42 47.04 66.48 76.09
C GLU A 42 46.46 66.33 77.50
N HIS A 43 47.22 66.80 78.48
CA HIS A 43 47.12 66.40 79.89
C HIS A 43 46.86 67.60 80.82
N GLN A 44 46.04 67.36 81.85
CA GLN A 44 46.06 68.01 83.18
C GLN A 44 45.86 69.53 83.32
N THR A 45 44.90 69.92 84.16
CA THR A 45 45.22 70.62 85.44
C THR A 45 44.15 70.33 86.51
N SER A 46 44.54 70.53 87.77
CA SER A 46 43.84 70.16 89.01
C SER A 46 42.82 71.20 89.49
N SER A 47 41.69 70.75 90.07
CA SER A 47 41.26 71.17 91.43
C SER A 47 40.08 70.37 92.00
N ARG A 48 40.10 70.18 93.34
CA ARG A 48 39.14 69.45 94.19
C ARG A 48 37.89 70.33 94.51
N PRO A 49 36.72 69.76 94.90
CA PRO A 49 36.59 69.31 96.30
C PRO A 49 35.71 68.05 96.60
N SER A 50 36.15 67.33 97.63
CA SER A 50 35.37 66.74 98.74
C SER A 50 34.23 65.71 98.52
N LEU A 51 34.61 64.44 98.70
CA LEU A 51 34.00 63.48 99.64
C LEU A 51 32.47 63.28 99.70
N LEU A 52 32.03 62.13 99.21
CA LEU A 52 31.24 61.18 100.02
C LEU A 52 31.60 59.75 99.60
N ARG A 53 32.11 58.95 100.55
CA ARG A 53 32.32 57.51 100.35
C ARG A 53 30.98 56.81 100.43
N LEU A 54 30.58 56.11 99.38
CA LEU A 54 29.70 54.95 99.50
C LEU A 54 30.60 53.73 99.39
N SER A 55 30.80 53.10 100.55
CA SER A 55 31.55 51.84 100.69
C SER A 55 30.77 50.68 100.09
N ASP A 56 31.49 49.67 99.62
CA ASP A 56 30.93 48.36 99.30
C ASP A 56 30.11 47.83 100.48
N THR A 57 28.79 47.74 100.28
CA THR A 57 27.94 46.84 101.03
C THR A 57 27.45 45.79 100.06
N GLN A 58 28.07 44.61 100.09
CA GLN A 58 27.31 43.39 99.80
C GLN A 58 26.15 43.40 100.80
N ALA A 59 24.95 43.67 100.31
CA ALA A 59 23.76 43.49 101.11
C ALA A 59 23.56 41.98 101.26
N GLU A 60 23.99 41.41 102.39
CA GLU A 60 23.43 40.15 102.85
C GLU A 60 21.91 40.35 102.91
N LEU A 61 21.17 39.66 102.02
CA LEU A 61 19.71 39.73 102.02
C LEU A 61 19.21 39.33 103.42
N SER A 62 18.18 40.00 103.93
CA SER A 62 17.58 39.50 105.16
C SER A 62 16.99 38.10 104.90
N PRO A 63 16.95 37.18 105.88
CA PRO A 63 16.37 35.84 105.69
C PRO A 63 14.91 35.85 105.21
N LEU A 64 14.20 36.96 105.41
CA LEU A 64 12.84 37.17 104.91
C LEU A 64 12.80 37.55 103.41
N GLU A 65 13.82 38.23 102.92
CA GLU A 65 14.01 38.58 101.51
C GLU A 65 14.55 37.40 100.71
N GLU A 66 15.50 36.63 101.24
CA GLU A 66 15.92 35.35 100.65
C GLU A 66 14.74 34.38 100.49
N LEU A 67 13.92 34.21 101.53
CA LEU A 67 12.73 33.36 101.48
C LEU A 67 11.66 33.86 100.49
N ARG A 68 11.51 35.19 100.34
CA ARG A 68 10.62 35.79 99.34
C ARG A 68 11.15 35.58 97.92
N LEU A 69 12.46 35.76 97.71
CA LEU A 69 13.13 35.55 96.44
C LEU A 69 13.04 34.08 96.02
N LEU A 70 13.33 33.15 96.93
CA LEU A 70 13.19 31.70 96.72
C LEU A 70 11.75 31.32 96.34
N LYS A 71 10.76 31.88 97.04
CA LYS A 71 9.34 31.65 96.72
C LYS A 71 8.98 32.18 95.32
N ALA A 72 9.47 33.36 94.94
CA ALA A 72 9.25 33.93 93.62
C ALA A 72 9.92 33.09 92.52
N GLN A 73 11.17 32.66 92.73
CA GLN A 73 11.91 31.77 91.83
C GLN A 73 11.15 30.46 91.58
N VAL A 74 10.70 29.77 92.64
CA VAL A 74 9.90 28.53 92.52
C VAL A 74 8.56 28.77 91.81
N GLN A 75 7.93 29.93 92.00
CA GLN A 75 6.71 30.31 91.28
C GLN A 75 6.95 30.54 89.79
N ASP A 76 8.07 31.18 89.40
CA ASP A 76 8.44 31.37 87.98
C ASP A 76 8.83 30.06 87.29
N LEU A 77 9.58 29.20 87.99
CA LEU A 77 9.87 27.83 87.54
C LEU A 77 8.56 27.05 87.31
N THR A 78 7.62 27.12 88.24
CA THR A 78 6.29 26.49 88.12
C THR A 78 5.51 27.04 86.93
N ARG A 79 5.50 28.36 86.72
CA ARG A 79 4.87 29.03 85.59
C ARG A 79 5.44 28.54 84.25
N VAL A 80 6.76 28.46 84.12
CA VAL A 80 7.42 28.01 82.88
C VAL A 80 7.14 26.53 82.63
N CYS A 81 7.23 25.68 83.65
CA CYS A 81 6.86 24.26 83.52
C CYS A 81 5.38 24.07 83.12
N GLN A 82 4.46 24.90 83.63
CA GLN A 82 3.05 24.89 83.21
C GLN A 82 2.87 25.34 81.76
N ALA A 83 3.58 26.39 81.33
CA ALA A 83 3.54 26.86 79.95
C ALA A 83 4.09 25.82 78.96
N VAL A 84 5.21 25.18 79.29
CA VAL A 84 5.79 24.07 78.52
C VAL A 84 4.82 22.90 78.45
N ALA A 85 4.17 22.54 79.57
CA ALA A 85 3.17 21.48 79.62
C ALA A 85 1.91 21.80 78.79
N SER A 86 1.59 23.09 78.58
CA SER A 86 0.52 23.53 77.67
C SER A 86 0.97 23.74 76.22
N GLY A 87 2.24 23.48 75.90
CA GLY A 87 2.81 23.66 74.55
C GLY A 87 3.31 25.07 74.22
N ASP A 88 3.30 26.01 75.17
CA ASP A 88 3.93 27.33 74.99
C ASP A 88 5.43 27.25 75.29
N LEU A 89 6.20 27.02 74.23
CA LEU A 89 7.65 26.91 74.25
C LEU A 89 8.36 28.27 74.08
N SER A 90 7.63 29.39 74.12
CA SER A 90 8.22 30.74 74.11
C SER A 90 8.68 31.21 75.49
N GLN A 91 8.08 30.68 76.56
CA GLN A 91 8.39 31.09 77.94
C GLN A 91 9.81 30.69 78.37
N ARG A 92 10.43 31.52 79.21
CA ARG A 92 11.70 31.23 79.89
C ARG A 92 11.62 31.68 81.34
N VAL A 93 12.46 31.08 82.18
CA VAL A 93 12.67 31.46 83.58
C VAL A 93 13.55 32.70 83.58
N THR A 94 13.04 33.83 84.05
CA THR A 94 13.70 35.13 83.94
C THR A 94 14.16 35.69 85.27
N ILE A 95 13.61 35.23 86.40
CA ILE A 95 13.98 35.73 87.72
C ILE A 95 15.49 35.52 87.99
N PRO A 96 16.19 36.50 88.61
CA PRO A 96 17.58 36.34 89.01
C PRO A 96 17.72 35.30 90.12
N VAL A 97 18.78 34.51 90.02
CA VAL A 97 19.10 33.38 90.88
C VAL A 97 20.59 33.44 91.20
N GLU A 98 20.94 33.49 92.48
CA GLU A 98 22.33 33.67 92.95
C GLU A 98 22.90 32.37 93.52
N ASP A 99 22.04 31.51 94.11
CA ASP A 99 22.44 30.18 94.53
C ASP A 99 22.76 29.26 93.34
N LYS A 100 23.84 28.48 93.50
CA LYS A 100 24.37 27.61 92.45
C LYS A 100 23.40 26.50 92.02
N ALA A 101 22.64 25.91 92.94
CA ALA A 101 21.67 24.87 92.59
C ALA A 101 20.45 25.47 91.89
N MET A 102 20.03 26.68 92.29
CA MET A 102 18.93 27.38 91.63
C MET A 102 19.31 27.91 90.22
N VAL A 103 20.55 28.35 90.02
CA VAL A 103 21.11 28.63 88.68
C VAL A 103 21.04 27.36 87.81
N GLN A 104 21.56 26.23 88.29
CA GLN A 104 21.51 24.96 87.56
C GLN A 104 20.09 24.52 87.21
N LEU A 105 19.11 24.73 88.10
CA LEU A 105 17.71 24.39 87.85
C LEU A 105 17.06 25.32 86.82
N LYS A 106 17.34 26.63 86.88
CA LYS A 106 16.91 27.61 85.88
C LYS A 106 17.44 27.26 84.49
N ASP A 107 18.75 26.98 84.40
CA ASP A 107 19.42 26.68 83.14
C ASP A 107 18.89 25.37 82.56
N ALA A 108 18.77 24.31 83.37
CA ALA A 108 18.18 23.03 82.95
C ALA A 108 16.74 23.17 82.41
N ILE A 109 15.89 23.98 83.04
CA ILE A 109 14.52 24.23 82.55
C ILE A 109 14.54 25.05 81.26
N ASN A 110 15.36 26.10 81.18
CA ASN A 110 15.50 26.91 79.97
C ASN A 110 16.07 26.12 78.79
N ASP A 111 16.99 25.18 79.04
CA ASP A 111 17.53 24.24 78.06
C ASP A 111 16.45 23.27 77.58
N ILE A 112 15.63 22.71 78.47
CA ILE A 112 14.48 21.88 78.11
C ILE A 112 13.52 22.64 77.20
N VAL A 113 13.16 23.89 77.53
CA VAL A 113 12.27 24.68 76.65
C VAL A 113 12.93 24.96 75.31
N THR A 114 14.23 25.24 75.29
CA THR A 114 14.97 25.56 74.06
C THR A 114 15.09 24.36 73.13
N GLN A 115 15.49 23.19 73.65
CA GLN A 115 15.53 21.95 72.87
C GLN A 115 14.14 21.55 72.35
N SER A 116 13.11 21.65 73.20
CA SER A 116 11.73 21.34 72.81
C SER A 116 11.24 22.29 71.71
N SER A 117 11.49 23.59 71.86
CA SER A 117 11.11 24.62 70.88
C SER A 117 11.76 24.39 69.52
N GLN A 118 13.07 24.13 69.52
CA GLN A 118 13.85 23.85 68.32
C GLN A 118 13.43 22.53 67.65
N ALA A 119 13.13 21.48 68.42
CA ALA A 119 12.71 20.20 67.87
C ALA A 119 11.30 20.29 67.26
N VAL A 120 10.35 20.91 67.96
CA VAL A 120 8.99 21.13 67.44
C VAL A 120 9.03 21.99 66.18
N SER A 121 9.77 23.11 66.18
CA SER A 121 9.88 23.97 65.00
C SER A 121 10.43 23.24 63.78
N GLU A 122 11.42 22.36 63.96
CA GLU A 122 12.04 21.64 62.84
C GLU A 122 11.15 20.52 62.29
N VAL A 123 10.49 19.76 63.18
CA VAL A 123 9.48 18.77 62.74
C VAL A 123 8.31 19.47 62.03
N THR A 124 7.83 20.60 62.56
CA THR A 124 6.77 21.39 61.90
C THR A 124 7.24 21.90 60.53
N ARG A 125 8.47 22.39 60.40
CA ARG A 125 9.04 22.82 59.11
C ARG A 125 9.03 21.68 58.08
N LEU A 126 9.58 20.51 58.44
CA LEU A 126 9.60 19.34 57.55
C LEU A 126 8.18 18.91 57.12
N VAL A 127 7.23 18.88 58.06
CA VAL A 127 5.83 18.50 57.77
C VAL A 127 5.17 19.52 56.83
N VAL A 128 5.44 20.82 56.99
CA VAL A 128 4.89 21.86 56.11
C VAL A 128 5.52 21.82 54.72
N GLU A 129 6.86 21.68 54.61
CA GLU A 129 7.57 21.57 53.32
C GLU A 129 7.04 20.39 52.47
N ILE A 130 6.93 19.22 53.08
CA ILE A 130 6.47 17.99 52.40
C ILE A 130 4.95 18.02 52.16
N GLY A 131 4.17 18.31 53.20
CA GLY A 131 2.72 18.09 53.21
C GLY A 131 1.88 19.24 52.65
N SER A 132 2.41 20.47 52.61
CA SER A 132 1.69 21.64 52.12
C SER A 132 2.46 22.43 51.06
N GLY A 133 3.78 22.51 51.18
CA GLY A 133 4.65 23.20 50.22
C GLY A 133 4.97 22.40 48.96
N GLY A 134 4.67 21.09 48.92
CA GLY A 134 5.05 20.19 47.83
C GLY A 134 6.56 20.09 47.57
N THR A 135 7.38 20.62 48.49
CA THR A 135 8.82 20.83 48.33
C THR A 135 9.57 19.65 48.91
N LEU A 136 9.64 18.58 48.12
CA LEU A 136 10.37 17.37 48.46
C LEU A 136 11.88 17.69 48.64
N GLY A 137 12.51 17.12 49.67
CA GLY A 137 13.96 17.24 49.91
C GLY A 137 14.41 18.25 50.96
N GLY A 138 13.53 18.66 51.88
CA GLY A 138 13.93 19.37 53.10
C GLY A 138 15.00 18.58 53.88
N SER A 139 16.17 19.20 54.07
CA SER A 139 17.28 18.67 54.88
C SER A 139 17.36 19.42 56.21
N THR A 140 17.69 18.70 57.29
CA THR A 140 17.75 19.24 58.67
C THR A 140 19.10 19.85 59.04
N THR A 141 20.07 19.84 58.11
CA THR A 141 21.37 20.52 58.25
C THR A 141 21.27 22.06 58.32
N ALA A 142 20.07 22.64 58.24
CA ALA A 142 19.86 24.08 58.13
C ALA A 142 20.06 24.87 59.44
N MET A 143 20.01 24.24 60.63
CA MET A 143 20.04 24.98 61.92
C MET A 143 21.28 24.78 62.79
N GLY A 144 22.17 23.81 62.52
CA GLY A 144 23.41 23.63 63.29
C GLY A 144 23.22 23.33 64.79
N VAL A 145 22.02 22.91 65.20
CA VAL A 145 21.67 22.60 66.59
C VAL A 145 22.08 21.16 66.92
N GLU A 146 22.86 20.99 67.99
CA GLU A 146 23.20 19.67 68.54
C GLU A 146 22.09 19.16 69.47
N TYR A 147 21.12 18.43 68.92
CA TYR A 147 20.09 17.74 69.70
C TYR A 147 20.69 16.59 70.52
N LYS A 148 20.10 16.28 71.69
CA LYS A 148 20.62 15.25 72.62
C LYS A 148 19.53 14.27 73.04
N GLY A 149 19.91 13.01 73.24
CA GLY A 149 19.00 11.92 73.59
C GLY A 149 17.85 11.77 72.60
N SER A 150 16.65 11.48 73.10
CA SER A 150 15.46 11.20 72.28
C SER A 150 15.03 12.35 71.34
N TRP A 151 15.45 13.59 71.61
CA TRP A 151 15.23 14.70 70.67
C TRP A 151 16.06 14.54 69.39
N ASN A 152 17.30 14.04 69.50
CA ASN A 152 18.12 13.72 68.33
C ASN A 152 17.48 12.58 67.53
N ASP A 153 17.05 11.51 68.21
CA ASP A 153 16.41 10.37 67.56
C ASP A 153 15.14 10.78 66.82
N LEU A 154 14.31 11.67 67.39
CA LEU A 154 13.12 12.21 66.73
C LEU A 154 13.48 12.97 65.44
N ILE A 155 14.45 13.89 65.51
CA ILE A 155 14.86 14.71 64.36
C ILE A 155 15.52 13.85 63.28
N VAL A 156 16.41 12.94 63.63
CA VAL A 156 17.05 12.01 62.68
C VAL A 156 16.01 11.13 61.99
N ASN A 157 15.05 10.56 62.73
CA ASN A 157 14.00 9.73 62.15
C ASN A 157 13.05 10.52 61.24
N ALA A 158 12.64 11.73 61.65
CA ALA A 158 11.82 12.63 60.82
C ALA A 158 12.56 13.05 59.54
N THR A 159 13.87 13.33 59.63
CA THR A 159 14.74 13.60 58.49
C THR A 159 14.79 12.42 57.52
N HIS A 160 15.04 11.21 58.05
CA HIS A 160 15.17 10.00 57.25
C HIS A 160 13.86 9.65 56.52
N MET A 161 12.71 9.77 57.21
CA MET A 161 11.39 9.64 56.62
C MET A 161 11.15 10.65 55.49
N SER A 162 11.43 11.95 55.74
CA SER A 162 11.34 13.02 54.74
C SER A 162 12.15 12.70 53.48
N GLN A 163 13.42 12.32 53.66
CA GLN A 163 14.34 12.04 52.56
C GLN A 163 13.95 10.80 51.77
N ASN A 164 13.44 9.75 52.42
CA ASN A 164 13.03 8.52 51.73
C ASN A 164 11.75 8.72 50.93
N LEU A 165 10.71 9.33 51.51
CA LEU A 165 9.48 9.69 50.79
C LEU A 165 9.77 10.64 49.62
N THR A 166 10.66 11.61 49.83
CA THR A 166 11.17 12.51 48.78
C THR A 166 11.77 11.74 47.59
N LYS A 167 12.68 10.79 47.85
CA LYS A 167 13.36 10.00 46.80
C LYS A 167 12.35 9.13 46.05
N GLN A 168 11.46 8.47 46.80
CA GLN A 168 10.42 7.58 46.27
C GLN A 168 9.46 8.31 45.33
N ILE A 169 8.85 9.41 45.80
CA ILE A 169 7.89 10.20 45.02
C ILE A 169 8.57 10.86 43.81
N ARG A 170 9.81 11.38 43.95
CA ARG A 170 10.56 11.92 42.81
C ARG A 170 10.85 10.87 41.74
N SER A 171 11.23 9.64 42.13
CA SER A 171 11.47 8.56 41.17
C SER A 171 10.21 8.19 40.40
N ILE A 172 9.06 8.09 41.08
CA ILE A 172 7.75 7.86 40.45
C ILE A 172 7.42 8.99 39.46
N PHE A 173 7.60 10.26 39.87
CA PHE A 173 7.36 11.41 39.00
C PHE A 173 8.22 11.40 37.73
N TYR A 174 9.50 11.06 37.82
CA TYR A 174 10.37 10.97 36.64
C TYR A 174 9.91 9.87 35.66
N VAL A 175 9.48 8.71 36.17
CA VAL A 175 8.97 7.61 35.34
C VAL A 175 7.63 8.00 34.69
N ILE A 176 6.69 8.59 35.43
CA ILE A 176 5.44 9.11 34.86
C ILE A 176 5.70 10.18 33.79
N LYS A 177 6.71 11.05 34.01
CA LYS A 177 7.15 12.02 33.00
C LYS A 177 7.71 11.32 31.74
N ALA A 178 8.50 10.26 31.89
CA ALA A 178 8.99 9.47 30.76
C ALA A 178 7.84 8.81 29.97
N ILE A 179 6.87 8.19 30.65
CA ILE A 179 5.65 7.61 30.05
C ILE A 179 4.89 8.68 29.25
N SER A 180 4.73 9.89 29.81
CA SER A 180 4.04 11.00 29.11
C SER A 180 4.75 11.49 27.84
N ALA A 181 6.04 11.21 27.71
CA ALA A 181 6.85 11.48 26.52
C ALA A 181 6.96 10.25 25.57
N GLY A 182 6.26 9.15 25.86
CA GLY A 182 6.31 7.90 25.08
C GLY A 182 7.54 7.04 25.33
N ASN A 183 8.32 7.29 26.39
CA ASN A 183 9.44 6.45 26.80
C ASN A 183 8.96 5.41 27.84
N PHE A 184 9.00 4.13 27.45
CA PHE A 184 8.59 2.99 28.27
C PHE A 184 9.76 2.08 28.68
N GLU A 185 11.00 2.59 28.64
CA GLU A 185 12.21 1.85 29.06
C GLU A 185 12.64 2.19 30.50
N THR A 186 12.11 3.29 31.06
CA THR A 186 12.54 3.81 32.37
C THR A 186 11.69 3.24 33.50
N LEU A 187 12.31 2.46 34.38
CA LEU A 187 11.68 1.89 35.57
C LEU A 187 12.03 2.66 36.86
N ILE A 188 11.16 2.57 37.86
CA ILE A 188 11.45 3.01 39.23
C ILE A 188 12.45 2.01 39.83
N ASP A 189 13.61 2.51 40.29
CA ASP A 189 14.65 1.66 40.89
C ASP A 189 14.83 1.89 42.41
N VAL A 190 14.45 3.06 42.93
CA VAL A 190 14.60 3.41 44.36
C VAL A 190 14.01 2.37 45.33
N GLU A 191 14.66 2.20 46.48
CA GLU A 191 14.22 1.27 47.52
C GLU A 191 12.89 1.73 48.14
N ALA A 192 11.96 0.78 48.32
CA ALA A 192 10.63 1.01 48.85
C ALA A 192 10.15 -0.23 49.63
N GLN A 193 9.26 -0.01 50.60
CA GLN A 193 8.66 -1.05 51.45
C GLN A 193 7.16 -0.74 51.67
N GLY A 194 6.37 -1.74 52.02
CA GLY A 194 4.91 -1.61 52.20
C GLY A 194 4.21 -1.09 50.95
N GLU A 195 3.18 -0.25 51.12
CA GLU A 195 2.38 0.34 50.04
C GLU A 195 3.21 1.07 48.97
N MET A 196 4.36 1.65 49.34
CA MET A 196 5.27 2.31 48.39
C MET A 196 6.00 1.30 47.48
N LEU A 197 6.25 0.08 47.97
CA LEU A 197 6.78 -1.01 47.14
C LEU A 197 5.70 -1.52 46.18
N GLU A 198 4.47 -1.66 46.65
CA GLU A 198 3.33 -2.03 45.79
C GLU A 198 3.11 -0.99 44.68
N LEU A 199 3.18 0.31 45.01
CA LEU A 199 3.12 1.40 44.01
C LEU A 199 4.29 1.34 43.02
N LYS A 200 5.51 1.10 43.48
CA LYS A 200 6.69 0.89 42.62
C LYS A 200 6.47 -0.27 41.63
N LEU A 201 5.99 -1.41 42.13
CA LEU A 201 5.74 -2.61 41.33
C LEU A 201 4.60 -2.40 40.33
N LEU A 202 3.51 -1.74 40.73
CA LEU A 202 2.38 -1.43 39.87
C LEU A 202 2.77 -0.52 38.70
N VAL A 203 3.51 0.57 38.98
CA VAL A 203 3.98 1.48 37.93
C VAL A 203 5.01 0.80 37.02
N ASN A 204 5.94 0.00 37.56
CA ASN A 204 6.90 -0.74 36.73
C ASN A 204 6.23 -1.82 35.85
N SER A 205 5.20 -2.49 36.36
CA SER A 205 4.39 -3.44 35.59
C SER A 205 3.67 -2.73 34.43
N MET A 206 3.04 -1.58 34.72
CA MET A 206 2.41 -0.75 33.69
C MET A 206 3.41 -0.30 32.62
N VAL A 207 4.61 0.17 32.99
CA VAL A 207 5.68 0.54 32.02
C VAL A 207 6.05 -0.66 31.14
N SER A 208 6.21 -1.84 31.72
CA SER A 208 6.56 -3.07 30.99
C SER A 208 5.48 -3.44 29.97
N GLN A 209 4.20 -3.39 30.35
CA GLN A 209 3.06 -3.65 29.45
C GLN A 209 2.99 -2.63 28.30
N PHE A 210 3.20 -1.33 28.57
CA PHE A 210 3.29 -0.30 27.53
C PHE A 210 4.42 -0.58 26.54
N SER A 211 5.60 -0.97 27.04
CA SER A 211 6.78 -1.27 26.24
C SER A 211 6.55 -2.47 25.33
N GLU A 212 6.12 -3.61 25.89
CA GLU A 212 5.86 -4.86 25.15
C GLU A 212 4.79 -4.65 24.06
N PHE A 213 3.67 -4.01 24.41
CA PHE A 213 2.61 -3.68 23.44
C PHE A 213 3.08 -2.74 22.33
N THR A 214 3.87 -1.72 22.65
CA THR A 214 4.41 -0.78 21.66
C THR A 214 5.39 -1.47 20.71
N HIS A 215 6.27 -2.34 21.23
CA HIS A 215 7.17 -3.14 20.42
C HIS A 215 6.40 -4.09 19.49
N GLU A 216 5.39 -4.80 20.00
CA GLU A 216 4.59 -5.74 19.21
C GLU A 216 3.77 -5.06 18.12
N VAL A 217 3.08 -3.95 18.44
CA VAL A 217 2.35 -3.16 17.43
C VAL A 217 3.32 -2.62 16.37
N THR A 218 4.51 -2.16 16.76
CA THR A 218 5.53 -1.68 15.81
C THR A 218 6.03 -2.81 14.91
N ARG A 219 6.28 -4.00 15.48
CA ARG A 219 6.73 -5.20 14.76
C ARG A 219 5.69 -5.64 13.72
N VAL A 220 4.44 -5.86 14.14
CA VAL A 220 3.34 -6.29 13.26
C VAL A 220 3.06 -5.26 12.16
N SER A 221 3.13 -3.96 12.49
CA SER A 221 2.98 -2.88 11.50
C SER A 221 4.07 -2.91 10.43
N ARG A 222 5.32 -3.23 10.81
CA ARG A 222 6.42 -3.40 9.85
C ARG A 222 6.25 -4.68 9.02
N GLU A 223 6.04 -5.83 9.67
CA GLU A 223 5.91 -7.12 8.98
C GLU A 223 4.81 -7.10 7.92
N ILE A 224 3.61 -6.62 8.27
CA ILE A 224 2.46 -6.62 7.36
C ILE A 224 2.49 -5.41 6.41
N GLY A 225 2.81 -4.23 6.92
CA GLY A 225 2.68 -2.97 6.17
C GLY A 225 3.90 -2.58 5.34
N THR A 226 5.10 -3.07 5.68
CA THR A 226 6.37 -2.75 4.99
C THR A 226 6.97 -3.98 4.32
N ASP A 227 7.13 -5.08 5.04
CA ASP A 227 7.87 -6.25 4.58
C ASP A 227 7.00 -7.23 3.76
N GLY A 228 5.68 -7.13 3.86
CA GLY A 228 4.72 -7.99 3.15
C GLY A 228 4.55 -9.40 3.75
N TYR A 229 5.03 -9.62 4.98
CA TYR A 229 4.86 -10.85 5.73
C TYR A 229 3.47 -10.92 6.38
N PHE A 230 2.47 -11.23 5.55
CA PHE A 230 1.08 -11.38 5.99
C PHE A 230 0.93 -12.56 6.99
N GLY A 231 0.24 -12.32 8.11
CA GLY A 231 -0.01 -13.30 9.17
C GLY A 231 0.59 -12.95 10.54
N GLY A 232 1.35 -11.85 10.65
CA GLY A 232 1.80 -11.32 11.93
C GLY A 232 0.63 -10.97 12.87
N GLN A 233 0.82 -11.23 14.16
CA GLN A 233 -0.12 -10.91 15.23
C GLN A 233 0.64 -10.35 16.43
N VAL A 234 0.00 -9.44 17.17
CA VAL A 234 0.42 -8.91 18.47
C VAL A 234 0.21 -10.03 19.49
N ILE A 235 1.29 -10.46 20.12
CA ILE A 235 1.30 -11.50 21.15
C ILE A 235 1.99 -10.90 22.37
N VAL A 236 1.18 -10.45 23.33
CA VAL A 236 1.60 -9.86 24.60
C VAL A 236 0.99 -10.67 25.73
N GLN A 237 1.78 -11.02 26.74
CA GLN A 237 1.27 -11.80 27.88
C GLN A 237 0.53 -10.90 28.87
N ASP A 238 -0.41 -11.48 29.63
CA ASP A 238 -1.11 -10.84 30.75
C ASP A 238 -1.78 -9.48 30.44
N LEU A 239 -2.25 -9.28 29.20
CA LEU A 239 -3.10 -8.13 28.86
C LEU A 239 -4.53 -8.32 29.36
N ASP A 240 -5.00 -7.34 30.13
CA ASP A 240 -6.36 -7.26 30.65
C ASP A 240 -7.07 -5.95 30.24
N GLY A 241 -8.40 -5.97 30.38
CA GLY A 241 -9.25 -4.79 30.14
C GLY A 241 -9.08 -4.19 28.75
N MET A 242 -8.87 -2.87 28.68
CA MET A 242 -8.73 -2.15 27.42
C MET A 242 -7.51 -2.55 26.59
N TRP A 243 -6.43 -3.03 27.22
CA TRP A 243 -5.23 -3.46 26.50
C TRP A 243 -5.48 -4.70 25.67
N LYS A 244 -6.18 -5.67 26.26
CA LYS A 244 -6.61 -6.88 25.56
C LYS A 244 -7.48 -6.55 24.35
N ILE A 245 -8.46 -5.67 24.53
CA ILE A 245 -9.34 -5.19 23.44
C ILE A 245 -8.52 -4.50 22.34
N ALA A 246 -7.51 -3.69 22.69
CA ALA A 246 -6.64 -3.05 21.71
C ALA A 246 -5.83 -4.08 20.90
N ALA A 247 -5.21 -5.07 21.56
CA ALA A 247 -4.47 -6.15 20.89
C ALA A 247 -5.40 -7.03 20.01
N GLU A 248 -6.59 -7.40 20.49
CA GLU A 248 -7.59 -8.16 19.73
C GLU A 248 -8.08 -7.39 18.49
N ASN A 249 -8.26 -6.06 18.59
CA ASN A 249 -8.61 -5.21 17.45
C ASN A 249 -7.49 -5.14 16.41
N VAL A 250 -6.22 -4.95 16.83
CA VAL A 250 -5.05 -4.97 15.92
C VAL A 250 -4.94 -6.33 15.24
N ASN A 251 -5.11 -7.44 15.98
CA ASN A 251 -5.07 -8.79 15.43
C ASN A 251 -6.22 -9.07 14.45
N THR A 252 -7.41 -8.55 14.72
CA THR A 252 -8.56 -8.64 13.81
C THR A 252 -8.28 -7.87 12.51
N MET A 253 -7.75 -6.66 12.60
CA MET A 253 -7.35 -5.86 11.45
C MET A 253 -6.25 -6.56 10.62
N ALA A 254 -5.19 -7.04 11.26
CA ALA A 254 -4.09 -7.76 10.65
C ALA A 254 -4.55 -9.06 9.94
N SER A 255 -5.46 -9.81 10.59
CA SER A 255 -6.06 -11.04 10.04
C SER A 255 -6.91 -10.76 8.80
N ASN A 256 -7.79 -9.75 8.86
CA ASN A 256 -8.65 -9.37 7.74
C ASN A 256 -7.80 -8.92 6.53
N LEU A 257 -6.84 -8.02 6.75
CA LEU A 257 -5.91 -7.55 5.70
C LEU A 257 -5.13 -8.73 5.08
N THR A 258 -4.57 -9.60 5.93
CA THR A 258 -3.86 -10.83 5.50
C THR A 258 -4.75 -11.73 4.64
N SER A 259 -5.99 -11.97 5.07
CA SER A 259 -6.94 -12.83 4.37
C SER A 259 -7.30 -12.26 3.00
N HIS A 260 -7.69 -10.97 2.95
CA HIS A 260 -8.15 -10.33 1.71
C HIS A 260 -7.05 -10.23 0.65
N VAL A 261 -5.82 -9.88 1.04
CA VAL A 261 -4.68 -9.81 0.12
C VAL A 261 -4.32 -11.20 -0.40
N ARG A 262 -4.31 -12.23 0.46
CA ARG A 262 -4.06 -13.62 0.05
C ARG A 262 -5.13 -14.15 -0.90
N GLU A 263 -6.41 -13.86 -0.65
CA GLU A 263 -7.51 -14.29 -1.54
C GLU A 263 -7.44 -13.60 -2.91
N THR A 264 -7.16 -12.28 -2.93
CA THR A 264 -6.91 -11.53 -4.18
C THR A 264 -5.74 -12.12 -4.97
N ALA A 265 -4.63 -12.44 -4.30
CA ALA A 265 -3.46 -13.06 -4.91
C ALA A 265 -3.77 -14.45 -5.47
N GLN A 266 -4.56 -15.28 -4.77
CA GLN A 266 -4.99 -16.60 -5.26
C GLN A 266 -5.82 -16.49 -6.54
N VAL A 267 -6.84 -15.62 -6.57
CA VAL A 267 -7.69 -15.43 -7.75
C VAL A 267 -6.89 -14.85 -8.93
N THR A 268 -6.00 -13.88 -8.67
CA THR A 268 -5.14 -13.30 -9.72
C THR A 268 -4.15 -14.32 -10.28
N MET A 269 -3.58 -15.20 -9.43
CA MET A 269 -2.75 -16.32 -9.89
C MET A 269 -3.53 -17.36 -10.69
N ALA A 270 -4.80 -17.62 -10.35
CA ALA A 270 -5.66 -18.51 -11.11
C ALA A 270 -5.94 -17.95 -12.52
N VAL A 271 -6.33 -16.67 -12.60
CA VAL A 271 -6.52 -15.94 -13.86
C VAL A 271 -5.24 -15.97 -14.71
N ALA A 272 -4.07 -15.73 -14.12
CA ALA A 272 -2.78 -15.78 -14.82
C ALA A 272 -2.42 -17.19 -15.35
N ARG A 273 -3.04 -18.25 -14.82
CA ARG A 273 -2.93 -19.64 -15.29
C ARG A 273 -4.06 -20.04 -16.24
N GLY A 274 -4.98 -19.14 -16.56
CA GLY A 274 -6.16 -19.40 -17.40
C GLY A 274 -7.34 -20.06 -16.66
N ASP A 275 -7.27 -20.21 -15.33
CA ASP A 275 -8.38 -20.70 -14.53
C ASP A 275 -9.32 -19.53 -14.16
N LEU A 276 -10.43 -19.47 -14.89
CA LEU A 276 -11.51 -18.48 -14.72
C LEU A 276 -12.68 -19.03 -13.88
N THR A 277 -12.45 -20.09 -13.09
CA THR A 277 -13.45 -20.66 -12.18
C THR A 277 -13.33 -20.10 -10.76
N MET A 278 -12.14 -19.65 -10.35
CA MET A 278 -11.90 -19.06 -9.04
C MET A 278 -12.46 -17.64 -8.92
N GLN A 279 -13.03 -17.34 -7.75
CA GLN A 279 -13.57 -16.03 -7.39
C GLN A 279 -13.25 -15.75 -5.91
N MET A 280 -13.24 -14.48 -5.52
CA MET A 280 -13.18 -14.05 -4.14
C MET A 280 -14.54 -14.33 -3.47
N THR A 281 -14.51 -15.05 -2.35
CA THR A 281 -15.67 -15.61 -1.65
C THR A 281 -15.91 -15.00 -0.28
N SER A 282 -14.86 -14.63 0.48
CA SER A 282 -14.94 -14.14 1.87
C SER A 282 -15.94 -12.98 2.05
N ASP A 283 -16.61 -12.89 3.21
CA ASP A 283 -17.42 -11.71 3.55
C ASP A 283 -16.51 -10.49 3.73
N MET A 284 -16.72 -9.47 2.90
CA MET A 284 -15.90 -8.25 2.85
C MET A 284 -16.82 -7.03 2.90
N ARG A 285 -16.32 -5.92 3.47
CA ARG A 285 -17.10 -4.71 3.73
C ARG A 285 -16.30 -3.46 3.38
N GLY A 286 -16.99 -2.38 3.01
CA GLY A 286 -16.36 -1.14 2.53
C GLY A 286 -15.50 -1.39 1.29
N GLU A 287 -14.36 -0.73 1.20
CA GLU A 287 -13.44 -0.78 0.05
C GLU A 287 -12.95 -2.21 -0.29
N TRP A 288 -12.98 -3.14 0.68
CA TRP A 288 -12.69 -4.57 0.43
C TRP A 288 -13.81 -5.26 -0.36
N LEU A 289 -15.07 -4.88 -0.14
CA LEU A 289 -16.20 -5.37 -0.94
C LEU A 289 -16.10 -4.84 -2.37
N ASP A 290 -15.76 -3.56 -2.54
CA ASP A 290 -15.57 -2.95 -3.85
C ASP A 290 -14.42 -3.65 -4.60
N SER A 291 -13.30 -3.89 -3.92
CA SER A 291 -12.16 -4.65 -4.46
C SER A 291 -12.56 -6.09 -4.86
N LYS A 292 -13.30 -6.80 -4.00
CA LYS A 292 -13.87 -8.12 -4.30
C LYS A 292 -14.78 -8.10 -5.53
N MET A 293 -15.64 -7.08 -5.65
CA MET A 293 -16.52 -6.91 -6.80
C MET A 293 -15.73 -6.67 -8.07
N VAL A 294 -14.73 -5.77 -8.07
CA VAL A 294 -13.88 -5.49 -9.24
C VAL A 294 -13.09 -6.72 -9.69
N VAL A 295 -12.49 -7.48 -8.76
CA VAL A 295 -11.76 -8.71 -9.09
C VAL A 295 -12.69 -9.79 -9.65
N ASN A 296 -13.85 -10.03 -9.01
CA ASN A 296 -14.81 -11.01 -9.49
C ASN A 296 -15.42 -10.62 -10.84
N GLU A 297 -15.64 -9.33 -11.07
CA GLU A 297 -16.13 -8.78 -12.33
C GLU A 297 -15.09 -8.99 -13.44
N MET A 298 -13.81 -8.71 -13.19
CA MET A 298 -12.72 -9.03 -14.12
C MET A 298 -12.70 -10.52 -14.51
N VAL A 299 -12.84 -11.43 -13.54
CA VAL A 299 -12.94 -12.88 -13.84
C VAL A 299 -14.18 -13.18 -14.70
N ARG A 300 -15.33 -12.57 -14.38
CA ARG A 300 -16.59 -12.73 -15.13
C ARG A 300 -16.42 -12.29 -16.58
N THR A 301 -15.88 -11.10 -16.83
CA THR A 301 -15.64 -10.56 -18.18
C THR A 301 -14.73 -11.48 -18.99
N LEU A 302 -13.60 -11.90 -18.41
CA LEU A 302 -12.67 -12.85 -19.05
C LEU A 302 -13.35 -14.18 -19.39
N ARG A 303 -14.19 -14.69 -18.49
CA ARG A 303 -14.91 -15.96 -18.68
C ARG A 303 -15.95 -15.87 -19.80
N MET A 304 -16.69 -14.77 -19.87
CA MET A 304 -17.63 -14.53 -20.98
C MET A 304 -16.90 -14.39 -22.32
N PHE A 305 -15.82 -13.60 -22.37
CA PHE A 305 -15.02 -13.43 -23.59
C PHE A 305 -14.42 -14.76 -24.07
N SER A 306 -13.87 -15.56 -23.16
CA SER A 306 -13.36 -16.90 -23.48
C SER A 306 -14.47 -17.84 -23.98
N ALA A 307 -15.63 -17.86 -23.32
CA ALA A 307 -16.77 -18.65 -23.79
C ALA A 307 -17.23 -18.24 -25.19
N GLU A 308 -17.25 -16.94 -25.47
CA GLU A 308 -17.75 -16.39 -26.72
C GLU A 308 -16.79 -16.59 -27.90
N VAL A 309 -15.48 -16.43 -27.68
CA VAL A 309 -14.46 -16.82 -28.67
C VAL A 309 -14.53 -18.32 -28.96
N ASN A 310 -14.73 -19.16 -27.94
CA ASN A 310 -14.94 -20.60 -28.14
C ASN A 310 -16.23 -20.91 -28.92
N ARG A 311 -17.32 -20.15 -28.71
CA ARG A 311 -18.58 -20.31 -29.46
C ARG A 311 -18.40 -19.94 -30.94
N VAL A 312 -17.91 -18.73 -31.23
CA VAL A 312 -17.72 -18.25 -32.62
C VAL A 312 -16.74 -19.14 -33.39
N THR A 313 -15.65 -19.58 -32.75
CA THR A 313 -14.72 -20.53 -33.37
C THR A 313 -15.32 -21.93 -33.56
N HIS A 314 -16.23 -22.38 -32.69
CA HIS A 314 -16.94 -23.64 -32.86
C HIS A 314 -17.92 -23.59 -34.04
N GLU A 315 -18.76 -22.56 -34.12
CA GLU A 315 -19.73 -22.36 -35.22
C GLU A 315 -19.02 -22.26 -36.58
N GLY A 316 -17.93 -21.50 -36.65
CA GLY A 316 -17.11 -21.38 -37.86
C GLY A 316 -16.38 -22.67 -38.25
N ARG A 317 -15.89 -23.46 -37.29
CA ARG A 317 -15.04 -24.64 -37.54
C ARG A 317 -15.81 -25.95 -37.70
N VAL A 318 -16.87 -26.16 -36.92
CA VAL A 318 -17.56 -27.45 -36.79
C VAL A 318 -18.86 -27.45 -37.58
N GLU A 319 -19.68 -26.42 -37.41
CA GLU A 319 -20.98 -26.32 -38.06
C GLU A 319 -20.89 -25.73 -39.48
N CYS A 320 -19.76 -25.07 -39.80
CA CYS A 320 -19.59 -24.22 -41.00
C CYS A 320 -20.71 -23.16 -41.13
N ASN A 321 -21.31 -22.76 -40.00
CA ASN A 321 -22.41 -21.81 -39.94
C ASN A 321 -21.87 -20.39 -39.89
N LEU A 322 -21.59 -19.84 -41.08
CA LEU A 322 -20.91 -18.56 -41.22
C LEU A 322 -21.80 -17.37 -40.86
N GLY A 323 -21.25 -16.41 -40.11
CA GLY A 323 -21.94 -15.18 -39.68
C GLY A 323 -22.17 -15.07 -38.18
N GLY A 324 -21.72 -16.05 -37.38
CA GLY A 324 -21.65 -15.92 -35.92
C GLY A 324 -20.76 -14.74 -35.52
N GLN A 325 -21.25 -13.92 -34.58
CA GLN A 325 -20.56 -12.73 -34.05
C GLN A 325 -20.43 -12.84 -32.53
N ALA A 326 -19.26 -12.48 -32.02
CA ALA A 326 -18.97 -12.35 -30.60
C ALA A 326 -19.78 -11.21 -29.98
N THR A 327 -20.64 -11.54 -29.03
CA THR A 327 -21.45 -10.62 -28.23
C THR A 327 -21.12 -10.81 -26.75
N VAL A 328 -20.28 -9.94 -26.20
CA VAL A 328 -20.01 -9.90 -24.75
C VAL A 328 -20.63 -8.63 -24.18
N PRO A 329 -21.54 -8.72 -23.19
CA PRO A 329 -22.20 -7.55 -22.62
C PRO A 329 -21.24 -6.72 -21.77
N ASP A 330 -21.50 -5.41 -21.72
CA ASP A 330 -20.86 -4.42 -20.83
C ASP A 330 -19.33 -4.25 -20.98
N ILE A 331 -18.74 -4.70 -22.09
CA ILE A 331 -17.32 -4.51 -22.38
C ILE A 331 -17.02 -3.10 -22.90
N THR A 332 -15.85 -2.56 -22.51
CA THR A 332 -15.34 -1.26 -22.96
C THR A 332 -13.82 -1.32 -23.17
N GLY A 333 -13.26 -0.30 -23.84
CA GLY A 333 -11.82 -0.23 -24.16
C GLY A 333 -11.32 -1.45 -24.93
N THR A 334 -10.12 -1.93 -24.60
CA THR A 334 -9.43 -3.04 -25.29
C THR A 334 -10.29 -4.29 -25.47
N TRP A 335 -11.17 -4.62 -24.52
CA TRP A 335 -12.07 -5.77 -24.65
C TRP A 335 -13.09 -5.57 -25.77
N LYS A 336 -13.63 -4.37 -25.91
CA LYS A 336 -14.53 -4.01 -27.00
C LYS A 336 -13.80 -4.03 -28.34
N ASP A 337 -12.63 -3.41 -28.41
CA ASP A 337 -11.83 -3.35 -29.65
C ASP A 337 -11.52 -4.76 -30.16
N LEU A 338 -11.07 -5.67 -29.27
CA LEU A 338 -10.81 -7.08 -29.60
C LEU A 338 -12.07 -7.84 -30.05
N SER A 339 -13.23 -7.56 -29.44
CA SER A 339 -14.50 -8.18 -29.85
C SER A 339 -14.95 -7.69 -31.23
N ASP A 340 -14.78 -6.40 -31.52
CA ASP A 340 -15.12 -5.79 -32.80
C ASP A 340 -14.15 -6.26 -33.92
N ASP A 341 -12.87 -6.47 -33.61
CA ASP A 341 -11.88 -7.06 -34.52
C ASP A 341 -12.22 -8.51 -34.89
N VAL A 342 -12.55 -9.35 -33.89
CA VAL A 342 -13.00 -10.74 -34.12
C VAL A 342 -14.29 -10.76 -34.97
N ASN A 343 -15.23 -9.86 -34.71
CA ASN A 343 -16.45 -9.70 -35.50
C ASN A 343 -16.17 -9.28 -36.94
N THR A 344 -15.21 -8.38 -37.14
CA THR A 344 -14.79 -7.92 -38.47
C THR A 344 -14.11 -9.05 -39.24
N MET A 345 -13.26 -9.85 -38.59
CA MET A 345 -12.65 -11.04 -39.18
C MET A 345 -13.71 -12.09 -39.56
N ALA A 346 -14.65 -12.41 -38.66
CA ALA A 346 -15.71 -13.37 -38.91
C ALA A 346 -16.65 -12.92 -40.05
N PHE A 347 -16.98 -11.63 -40.11
CA PHE A 347 -17.77 -11.03 -41.19
C PHE A 347 -17.04 -11.12 -42.54
N ASN A 348 -15.77 -10.71 -42.60
CA ASN A 348 -14.98 -10.76 -43.84
C ASN A 348 -14.80 -12.19 -44.36
N PHE A 349 -14.53 -13.15 -43.48
CA PHE A 349 -14.44 -14.57 -43.84
C PHE A 349 -15.80 -15.13 -44.32
N THR A 350 -16.88 -14.77 -43.64
CA THR A 350 -18.25 -15.16 -44.04
C THR A 350 -18.61 -14.65 -45.44
N HIS A 351 -18.31 -13.38 -45.73
CA HIS A 351 -18.52 -12.80 -47.05
C HIS A 351 -17.65 -13.47 -48.11
N LEU A 352 -16.36 -13.67 -47.84
CA LEU A 352 -15.43 -14.34 -48.74
C LEU A 352 -15.95 -15.69 -49.21
N VAL A 353 -16.29 -16.58 -48.27
CA VAL A 353 -16.77 -17.93 -48.59
C VAL A 353 -18.12 -17.92 -49.32
N ARG A 354 -19.05 -17.03 -48.93
CA ARG A 354 -20.36 -16.90 -49.59
C ARG A 354 -20.25 -16.41 -51.03
N THR A 355 -19.43 -15.39 -51.29
CA THR A 355 -19.22 -14.87 -52.66
C THR A 355 -18.58 -15.92 -53.56
N ILE A 356 -17.53 -16.60 -53.09
CA ILE A 356 -16.89 -17.70 -53.84
C ILE A 356 -17.89 -18.83 -54.13
N SER A 357 -18.66 -19.25 -53.13
CA SER A 357 -19.66 -20.31 -53.28
C SER A 357 -20.75 -19.93 -54.30
N ALA A 358 -21.19 -18.67 -54.33
CA ALA A 358 -22.15 -18.17 -55.31
C ALA A 358 -21.60 -18.25 -56.75
N SER A 359 -20.37 -17.77 -56.98
CA SER A 359 -19.72 -17.83 -58.30
C SER A 359 -19.50 -19.27 -58.77
N ILE A 360 -18.96 -20.15 -57.92
CA ILE A 360 -18.78 -21.57 -58.26
C ILE A 360 -20.13 -22.25 -58.55
N SER A 361 -21.18 -21.91 -57.79
CA SER A 361 -22.53 -22.44 -58.02
C SER A 361 -23.15 -21.96 -59.33
N ALA A 362 -22.82 -20.76 -59.80
CA ALA A 362 -23.26 -20.26 -61.11
C ALA A 362 -22.53 -20.98 -62.25
N VAL A 363 -21.21 -21.13 -62.14
CA VAL A 363 -20.38 -21.92 -63.05
C VAL A 363 -20.90 -23.36 -63.18
N ALA A 364 -21.25 -24.00 -62.06
CA ALA A 364 -21.82 -25.34 -62.04
C ALA A 364 -23.20 -25.44 -62.73
N ARG A 365 -23.95 -24.34 -62.82
CA ARG A 365 -25.21 -24.23 -63.60
C ARG A 365 -24.98 -23.83 -65.07
N GLY A 366 -23.73 -23.66 -65.50
CA GLY A 366 -23.35 -23.24 -66.85
C GLY A 366 -23.42 -21.73 -67.09
N ASP A 367 -23.61 -20.92 -66.05
CA ASP A 367 -23.44 -19.47 -66.12
C ASP A 367 -21.96 -19.11 -65.90
N LEU A 368 -21.28 -18.90 -67.01
CA LEU A 368 -19.86 -18.53 -67.07
C LEU A 368 -19.67 -17.01 -67.20
N THR A 369 -20.72 -16.22 -66.92
CA THR A 369 -20.64 -14.75 -66.83
C THR A 369 -20.60 -14.25 -65.39
N HIS A 370 -21.05 -15.06 -64.43
CA HIS A 370 -21.07 -14.70 -63.01
C HIS A 370 -19.71 -14.86 -62.33
N LYS A 371 -18.87 -13.83 -62.48
CA LYS A 371 -17.55 -13.72 -61.84
C LYS A 371 -17.68 -13.37 -60.35
N ILE A 372 -16.59 -13.52 -59.61
CA ILE A 372 -16.46 -12.96 -58.27
C ILE A 372 -16.30 -11.44 -58.40
N GLU A 373 -17.30 -10.71 -57.93
CA GLU A 373 -17.28 -9.25 -57.79
C GLU A 373 -17.31 -8.88 -56.30
N GLY A 374 -16.51 -7.90 -55.89
CA GLY A 374 -16.32 -7.54 -54.48
C GLY A 374 -16.37 -6.03 -54.26
N SER A 375 -17.29 -5.59 -53.40
CA SER A 375 -17.40 -4.21 -52.90
C SER A 375 -16.47 -3.91 -51.71
N VAL A 376 -15.77 -4.93 -51.20
CA VAL A 376 -14.79 -4.83 -50.11
C VAL A 376 -13.39 -4.77 -50.72
N GLN A 377 -12.49 -3.95 -50.16
CA GLN A 377 -11.08 -3.91 -50.53
C GLN A 377 -10.39 -5.22 -50.17
N VAL A 378 -10.43 -6.19 -51.10
CA VAL A 378 -9.66 -7.43 -51.00
C VAL A 378 -8.20 -7.19 -51.36
N SER A 379 -7.31 -7.71 -50.52
CA SER A 379 -5.85 -7.63 -50.67
C SER A 379 -5.22 -8.97 -50.27
N GLY A 380 -3.91 -9.12 -50.49
CA GLY A 380 -3.16 -10.33 -50.14
C GLY A 380 -3.70 -11.60 -50.82
N GLU A 381 -3.68 -12.70 -50.07
CA GLU A 381 -4.10 -14.04 -50.56
C GLU A 381 -5.55 -14.06 -51.06
N THR A 382 -6.44 -13.28 -50.44
CA THR A 382 -7.84 -13.17 -50.86
C THR A 382 -7.99 -12.59 -52.26
N LEU A 383 -7.19 -11.59 -52.61
CA LEU A 383 -7.16 -11.03 -53.97
C LEU A 383 -6.62 -12.06 -54.97
N GLN A 384 -5.55 -12.78 -54.62
CA GLN A 384 -5.01 -13.84 -55.48
C GLN A 384 -6.03 -14.95 -55.75
N LEU A 385 -6.80 -15.34 -54.73
CA LEU A 385 -7.90 -16.30 -54.87
C LEU A 385 -8.99 -15.80 -55.82
N TYR A 386 -9.40 -14.54 -55.70
CA TYR A 386 -10.36 -13.90 -56.61
C TYR A 386 -9.86 -13.87 -58.05
N THR A 387 -8.62 -13.43 -58.28
CA THR A 387 -8.01 -13.40 -59.62
C THR A 387 -7.93 -14.80 -60.23
N THR A 388 -7.55 -15.81 -59.44
CA THR A 388 -7.40 -17.19 -59.92
C THR A 388 -8.74 -17.80 -60.34
N ILE A 389 -9.79 -17.65 -59.52
CA ILE A 389 -11.13 -18.16 -59.85
C ILE A 389 -11.72 -17.39 -61.03
N ASN A 390 -11.55 -16.06 -61.09
CA ASN A 390 -12.05 -15.25 -62.20
C ASN A 390 -11.37 -15.61 -63.54
N ALA A 391 -10.06 -15.88 -63.55
CA ALA A 391 -9.36 -16.34 -64.74
C ALA A 391 -9.87 -17.72 -65.21
N MET A 392 -10.12 -18.65 -64.28
CA MET A 392 -10.73 -19.95 -64.60
C MET A 392 -12.12 -19.78 -65.24
N ILE A 393 -12.94 -18.85 -64.74
CA ILE A 393 -14.27 -18.55 -65.32
C ILE A 393 -14.13 -17.97 -66.73
N ASP A 394 -13.17 -17.05 -66.95
CA ASP A 394 -12.90 -16.47 -68.27
C ASP A 394 -12.49 -17.55 -69.28
N ASP A 395 -11.54 -18.43 -68.93
CA ASP A 395 -11.08 -19.55 -69.77
C ASP A 395 -12.25 -20.48 -70.15
N MET A 396 -13.06 -20.87 -69.16
CA MET A 396 -14.25 -21.71 -69.36
C MET A 396 -15.25 -21.04 -70.31
N ASN A 397 -15.55 -19.76 -70.09
CA ASN A 397 -16.48 -18.99 -70.91
C ASN A 397 -16.00 -18.90 -72.37
N TYR A 398 -14.71 -18.63 -72.55
CA TYR A 398 -14.06 -18.50 -73.84
C TYR A 398 -14.12 -19.81 -74.65
N VAL A 399 -13.77 -20.96 -74.05
CA VAL A 399 -13.93 -22.28 -74.69
C VAL A 399 -15.40 -22.53 -75.05
N ALA A 400 -16.33 -22.29 -74.13
CA ALA A 400 -17.76 -22.51 -74.36
C ALA A 400 -18.30 -21.63 -75.51
N GLN A 401 -17.85 -20.39 -75.64
CA GLN A 401 -18.19 -19.51 -76.75
C GLN A 401 -17.53 -19.95 -78.07
N GLY A 402 -16.27 -20.38 -78.03
CA GLY A 402 -15.55 -20.92 -79.19
C GLY A 402 -16.27 -22.13 -79.78
N VAL A 403 -16.62 -23.12 -78.95
CA VAL A 403 -17.36 -24.33 -79.38
C VAL A 403 -18.75 -23.95 -79.93
N LYS A 404 -19.49 -23.04 -79.28
CA LYS A 404 -20.78 -22.54 -79.79
C LYS A 404 -20.64 -21.86 -81.15
N ARG A 405 -19.58 -21.06 -81.36
CA ARG A 405 -19.29 -20.38 -82.63
C ARG A 405 -19.01 -21.38 -83.74
N VAL A 406 -18.04 -22.28 -83.53
CA VAL A 406 -17.65 -23.31 -84.52
C VAL A 406 -18.86 -24.17 -84.91
N THR A 407 -19.64 -24.65 -83.94
CA THR A 407 -20.86 -25.43 -84.18
C THR A 407 -21.87 -24.66 -85.04
N LYS A 408 -22.06 -23.37 -84.78
CA LYS A 408 -22.99 -22.51 -85.55
C LYS A 408 -22.48 -22.21 -86.95
N GLU A 409 -21.20 -21.94 -87.13
CA GLU A 409 -20.61 -21.57 -88.42
C GLU A 409 -20.47 -22.78 -89.33
N VAL A 410 -19.85 -23.85 -88.85
CA VAL A 410 -19.54 -25.05 -89.64
C VAL A 410 -20.74 -25.98 -89.70
N GLY A 411 -21.34 -26.28 -88.54
CA GLY A 411 -22.43 -27.25 -88.42
C GLY A 411 -23.81 -26.74 -88.83
N THR A 412 -24.12 -25.45 -88.65
CA THR A 412 -25.45 -24.89 -88.99
C THR A 412 -25.45 -24.01 -90.24
N LYS A 413 -24.47 -23.11 -90.40
CA LYS A 413 -24.40 -22.18 -91.54
C LYS A 413 -23.70 -22.76 -92.77
N GLY A 414 -22.99 -23.88 -92.65
CA GLY A 414 -22.17 -24.43 -93.73
C GLY A 414 -20.95 -23.57 -94.10
N ASN A 415 -20.54 -22.63 -93.24
CA ASN A 415 -19.29 -21.88 -93.41
C ASN A 415 -18.12 -22.74 -92.93
N LEU A 416 -17.68 -23.65 -93.81
CA LEU A 416 -16.62 -24.61 -93.56
C LEU A 416 -15.27 -23.90 -93.42
N GLY A 417 -14.92 -23.49 -92.21
CA GLY A 417 -13.69 -22.74 -91.91
C GLY A 417 -13.69 -21.96 -90.58
N GLY A 418 -14.83 -21.85 -89.88
CA GLY A 418 -14.87 -21.24 -88.55
C GLY A 418 -14.06 -22.04 -87.53
N GLN A 419 -13.19 -21.38 -86.76
CA GLN A 419 -12.36 -22.00 -85.72
C GLN A 419 -12.59 -21.33 -84.37
N ALA A 420 -12.37 -22.07 -83.29
CA ALA A 420 -12.24 -21.53 -81.95
C ALA A 420 -10.85 -20.90 -81.83
N ASP A 421 -10.77 -19.72 -81.23
CA ASP A 421 -9.47 -19.12 -80.91
C ASP A 421 -8.82 -19.92 -79.75
N THR A 422 -7.49 -19.95 -79.73
CA THR A 422 -6.66 -20.75 -78.81
C THR A 422 -5.54 -19.96 -78.14
N GLU A 423 -5.30 -18.69 -78.53
CA GLU A 423 -4.08 -17.94 -78.19
C GLU A 423 -3.79 -17.86 -76.68
N ASN A 424 -4.84 -17.74 -75.86
CA ASN A 424 -4.73 -17.56 -74.41
C ASN A 424 -5.04 -18.82 -73.57
N LEU A 425 -5.45 -19.93 -74.22
CA LEU A 425 -5.87 -21.14 -73.51
C LEU A 425 -4.67 -22.00 -73.07
N ARG A 426 -4.84 -22.74 -71.96
CA ARG A 426 -3.80 -23.61 -71.40
C ARG A 426 -4.38 -24.93 -70.89
N GLY A 427 -3.55 -25.98 -70.86
CA GLY A 427 -3.92 -27.32 -70.41
C GLY A 427 -5.16 -27.85 -71.11
N SER A 428 -6.04 -28.53 -70.37
CA SER A 428 -7.24 -29.17 -70.92
C SER A 428 -8.16 -28.23 -71.71
N TRP A 429 -8.18 -26.92 -71.41
CA TRP A 429 -8.95 -25.94 -72.18
C TRP A 429 -8.39 -25.74 -73.60
N LEU A 430 -7.07 -25.69 -73.72
CA LEU A 430 -6.37 -25.64 -75.02
C LEU A 430 -6.58 -26.94 -75.79
N ASP A 431 -6.49 -28.09 -75.12
CA ASP A 431 -6.66 -29.40 -75.73
C ASP A 431 -8.06 -29.57 -76.34
N ILE A 432 -9.10 -29.14 -75.62
CA ILE A 432 -10.50 -29.16 -76.09
C ILE A 432 -10.66 -28.25 -77.32
N ALA A 433 -10.24 -26.98 -77.24
CA ALA A 433 -10.39 -26.03 -78.35
C ALA A 433 -9.60 -26.48 -79.60
N SER A 434 -8.38 -26.97 -79.41
CA SER A 434 -7.54 -27.51 -80.49
C SER A 434 -8.17 -28.75 -81.13
N SER A 435 -8.73 -29.66 -80.34
CA SER A 435 -9.43 -30.86 -80.84
C SER A 435 -10.65 -30.51 -81.70
N VAL A 436 -11.44 -29.51 -81.28
CA VAL A 436 -12.58 -28.99 -82.07
C VAL A 436 -12.11 -28.36 -83.38
N ASN A 437 -10.98 -27.64 -83.36
CA ASN A 437 -10.38 -27.07 -84.57
C ASN A 437 -9.87 -28.12 -85.55
N ILE A 438 -9.20 -29.17 -85.06
CA ILE A 438 -8.71 -30.30 -85.87
C ILE A 438 -9.89 -31.05 -86.51
N MET A 439 -10.91 -31.38 -85.73
CA MET A 439 -12.14 -32.01 -86.24
C MET A 439 -12.78 -31.17 -87.35
N THR A 440 -12.91 -29.86 -87.11
CA THR A 440 -13.50 -28.91 -88.05
C THR A 440 -12.68 -28.76 -89.33
N PHE A 441 -11.35 -28.69 -89.22
CA PHE A 441 -10.44 -28.58 -90.34
C PHE A 441 -10.54 -29.81 -91.25
N ASN A 442 -10.53 -31.01 -90.66
CA ASN A 442 -10.65 -32.28 -91.39
C ASN A 442 -11.98 -32.37 -92.15
N LEU A 443 -13.11 -32.13 -91.46
CA LEU A 443 -14.45 -32.16 -92.08
C LEU A 443 -14.62 -31.07 -93.16
N THR A 444 -14.06 -29.88 -92.92
CA THR A 444 -14.03 -28.77 -93.90
C THR A 444 -13.28 -29.17 -95.17
N GLY A 445 -12.08 -29.72 -95.02
CA GLY A 445 -11.25 -30.17 -96.15
C GLY A 445 -11.95 -31.27 -96.96
N GLN A 446 -12.54 -32.25 -96.27
CA GLN A 446 -13.29 -33.35 -96.88
C GLN A 446 -14.51 -32.82 -97.67
N LEU A 447 -15.39 -32.04 -97.04
CA LEU A 447 -16.60 -31.52 -97.69
C LEU A 447 -16.30 -30.56 -98.86
N ARG A 448 -15.25 -29.72 -98.77
CA ARG A 448 -14.84 -28.86 -99.89
C ARG A 448 -14.37 -29.69 -101.10
N ASN A 449 -13.56 -30.72 -100.90
CA ASN A 449 -13.16 -31.64 -101.96
C ASN A 449 -14.37 -32.32 -102.62
N PHE A 450 -15.40 -32.68 -101.83
CA PHE A 450 -16.61 -33.32 -102.35
C PHE A 450 -17.43 -32.33 -103.19
N ALA A 451 -17.55 -31.08 -102.75
CA ALA A 451 -18.21 -30.00 -103.47
C ALA A 451 -17.48 -29.67 -104.78
N GLU A 452 -16.15 -29.57 -104.76
CA GLU A 452 -15.33 -29.30 -105.96
C GLU A 452 -15.45 -30.40 -107.02
N ALA A 453 -15.38 -31.68 -106.62
CA ALA A 453 -15.56 -32.81 -107.54
C ALA A 453 -16.99 -32.87 -108.09
N SER A 454 -18.00 -32.61 -107.26
CA SER A 454 -19.40 -32.58 -107.69
C SER A 454 -19.70 -31.41 -108.64
N ALA A 455 -19.08 -30.25 -108.42
CA ALA A 455 -19.21 -29.07 -109.29
C ALA A 455 -18.48 -29.25 -110.63
N ALA A 456 -17.34 -29.95 -110.65
CA ALA A 456 -16.68 -30.32 -111.90
C ALA A 456 -17.54 -31.30 -112.72
N ALA A 457 -18.08 -32.33 -112.07
CA ALA A 457 -18.97 -33.29 -112.72
C ALA A 457 -20.27 -32.66 -113.25
N SER A 458 -20.82 -31.63 -112.60
CA SER A 458 -22.05 -30.97 -113.07
C SER A 458 -21.85 -30.10 -114.32
N ILE A 459 -20.61 -29.67 -114.61
CA ILE A 459 -20.24 -28.99 -115.86
C ILE A 459 -19.61 -29.92 -116.91
N GLY A 460 -19.64 -31.25 -116.68
CA GLY A 460 -19.13 -32.27 -117.60
C GLY A 460 -17.64 -32.62 -117.44
N ASP A 461 -16.93 -32.05 -116.47
CA ASP A 461 -15.55 -32.43 -116.15
C ASP A 461 -15.53 -33.60 -115.15
N TYR A 462 -15.60 -34.82 -115.68
CA TYR A 462 -15.50 -36.05 -114.89
C TYR A 462 -14.06 -36.54 -114.67
N SER A 463 -13.04 -35.71 -114.95
CA SER A 463 -11.64 -36.05 -114.67
C SER A 463 -11.30 -35.95 -113.18
N LYS A 464 -12.03 -35.10 -112.44
CA LYS A 464 -11.81 -34.84 -111.02
C LYS A 464 -12.52 -35.85 -110.13
N LEU A 465 -11.72 -36.70 -109.49
CA LEU A 465 -12.16 -37.57 -108.41
C LEU A 465 -11.72 -36.99 -107.05
N ILE A 466 -12.50 -37.28 -106.02
CA ILE A 466 -12.19 -36.96 -104.64
C ILE A 466 -11.00 -37.80 -104.19
N THR A 467 -9.90 -37.16 -103.81
CA THR A 467 -8.66 -37.83 -103.37
C THR A 467 -8.43 -37.76 -101.86
N VAL A 468 -8.87 -36.69 -101.19
CA VAL A 468 -8.69 -36.42 -99.74
C VAL A 468 -8.90 -37.64 -98.84
N GLU A 469 -8.07 -37.77 -97.80
CA GLU A 469 -8.22 -38.84 -96.82
C GLU A 469 -9.54 -38.72 -96.05
N ALA A 470 -10.23 -39.85 -95.93
CA ALA A 470 -11.53 -39.96 -95.29
C ALA A 470 -11.60 -41.31 -94.57
N SER A 471 -12.41 -41.39 -93.52
CA SER A 471 -12.62 -42.61 -92.73
C SER A 471 -14.06 -42.67 -92.23
N GLY A 472 -14.54 -43.86 -91.89
CA GLY A 472 -15.94 -44.08 -91.51
C GLY A 472 -16.91 -43.65 -92.61
N GLU A 473 -18.02 -43.03 -92.22
CA GLU A 473 -19.12 -42.64 -93.12
C GLU A 473 -18.68 -41.67 -94.23
N ILE A 474 -17.71 -40.79 -93.95
CA ILE A 474 -17.17 -39.84 -94.93
C ILE A 474 -16.38 -40.58 -96.05
N ALA A 475 -15.75 -41.72 -95.76
CA ALA A 475 -15.11 -42.55 -96.78
C ALA A 475 -16.15 -43.20 -97.71
N ILE A 476 -17.25 -43.70 -97.14
CA ILE A 476 -18.36 -44.28 -97.93
C ILE A 476 -18.95 -43.23 -98.87
N LEU A 477 -19.17 -42.01 -98.38
CA LEU A 477 -19.68 -40.91 -99.22
C LEU A 477 -18.69 -40.51 -100.33
N LYS A 478 -17.39 -40.42 -100.02
CA LYS A 478 -16.32 -40.23 -101.03
C LYS A 478 -16.39 -41.28 -102.14
N ASP A 479 -16.48 -42.55 -101.77
CA ASP A 479 -16.47 -43.65 -102.75
C ASP A 479 -17.75 -43.70 -103.59
N GLN A 480 -18.92 -43.40 -102.99
CA GLN A 480 -20.18 -43.27 -103.72
C GLN A 480 -20.16 -42.13 -104.74
N ILE A 481 -19.69 -40.93 -104.34
CA ILE A 481 -19.57 -39.80 -105.28
C ILE A 481 -18.56 -40.13 -106.39
N ASN A 482 -17.40 -40.69 -106.05
CA ASN A 482 -16.41 -41.13 -107.03
C ASN A 482 -16.96 -42.19 -108.00
N PHE A 483 -17.81 -43.11 -107.53
CA PHE A 483 -18.48 -44.10 -108.39
C PHE A 483 -19.50 -43.44 -109.33
N LEU A 484 -20.28 -42.48 -108.85
CA LEU A 484 -21.21 -41.70 -109.68
C LEU A 484 -20.46 -40.90 -110.76
N ILE A 485 -19.37 -40.21 -110.41
CA ILE A 485 -18.55 -39.45 -111.37
C ILE A 485 -17.98 -40.36 -112.46
N LYS A 486 -17.45 -41.53 -112.10
CA LYS A 486 -17.00 -42.55 -113.08
C LYS A 486 -18.15 -43.03 -113.96
N THR A 487 -19.31 -43.32 -113.39
CA THR A 487 -20.49 -43.81 -114.14
C THR A 487 -21.03 -42.77 -115.12
N LEU A 488 -20.93 -41.48 -114.80
CA LEU A 488 -21.30 -40.39 -115.71
C LEU A 488 -20.26 -40.23 -116.82
N ARG A 489 -18.97 -40.25 -116.49
CA ARG A 489 -17.87 -40.23 -117.48
C ARG A 489 -17.97 -41.34 -118.50
N ASP A 490 -18.33 -42.55 -118.06
CA ASP A 490 -18.38 -43.73 -118.92
C ASP A 490 -19.70 -43.78 -119.76
N LYS A 491 -20.57 -42.76 -119.63
CA LYS A 491 -21.84 -42.58 -120.37
C LYS A 491 -21.91 -41.28 -121.20
N ALA A 492 -20.92 -40.40 -121.06
CA ALA A 492 -20.78 -39.14 -121.79
C ALA A 492 -19.84 -39.31 -123.00
#